data_AF-A0A4Q2ZFZ7-F1
#
_entry.id   AF-A0A4Q2ZFZ7-F1
#
_cell.length_a   1.000
_cell.length_b   1.000
_cell.length_c   1.000
_cell.angle_alpha   90.00
_cell.angle_beta   90.00
_cell.angle_gamma   90.00
#
_symmetry.space_group_name_H-M   'P 1'
#
loop_
_entity.id
_entity.type
_entity.pdbx_description
1 polymer ?
#
loop_
_entity_poly.entity_id
_entity_poly.type
_entity_poly.pdbx_seq_one_letter_code
_entity_poly.pdbx_strand_id
1 'polypeptide(L)' 'MIDHYDWAGGREAMLRFGPATGPVVIAALPLFEEANRTRTFVVTLLRALAERGIAGALPD' A
#
# COMPACT_ATOMS: atom_id res chain seq x y z
N MET A 1 8.22 -3.53 0.73
CA MET A 1 8.42 -4.94 0.32
C MET A 1 7.22 -5.35 -0.51
N ILE A 2 7.38 -6.24 -1.50
CA ILE A 2 6.21 -6.86 -2.15
C ILE A 2 5.74 -8.00 -1.26
N ASP A 3 4.45 -8.01 -0.95
CA ASP A 3 3.76 -9.06 -0.21
C ASP A 3 2.47 -9.41 -0.93
N HIS A 4 1.59 -10.19 -0.31
CA HIS A 4 0.33 -10.61 -0.90
C HIS A 4 -0.81 -10.59 0.12
N TYR A 5 -2.05 -10.48 -0.37
CA TYR A 5 -3.25 -10.80 0.40
C TYR A 5 -4.05 -11.91 -0.26
N ASP A 6 -4.70 -12.69 0.58
CA ASP A 6 -5.65 -13.71 0.16
C ASP A 6 -7.07 -13.12 0.14
N TRP A 7 -7.86 -13.56 -0.83
CA TRP A 7 -9.28 -13.27 -0.95
C TRP A 7 -10.02 -14.51 -1.49
N ALA A 8 -11.34 -14.49 -1.51
CA ALA A 8 -12.13 -15.67 -1.87
C ALA A 8 -11.82 -16.25 -3.26
N GLY A 9 -11.35 -15.42 -4.20
CA GLY A 9 -11.01 -15.82 -5.57
C GLY A 9 -9.53 -16.09 -5.81
N GLY A 10 -8.65 -15.91 -4.82
CA GLY A 10 -7.23 -16.16 -4.99
C GLY A 10 -6.31 -15.34 -4.10
N ARG A 11 -5.14 -15.01 -4.64
CA ARG A 11 -4.08 -14.28 -3.95
C ARG A 11 -3.51 -13.21 -4.86
N GLU A 12 -3.40 -12.00 -4.36
CA GLU A 12 -2.96 -10.83 -5.12
C GLU A 12 -1.78 -10.14 -4.46
N ALA A 13 -0.95 -9.48 -5.26
CA ALA A 13 0.23 -8.77 -4.79
C ALA A 13 -0.15 -7.43 -4.14
N MET A 14 0.68 -6.97 -3.22
CA MET A 14 0.60 -5.64 -2.64
C MET A 14 1.99 -5.10 -2.30
N LEU A 15 2.11 -3.78 -2.20
CA LEU A 15 3.26 -3.14 -1.56
C LEU A 15 3.00 -2.93 -0.08
N ARG A 16 3.99 -3.29 0.75
CA ARG A 16 4.02 -3.08 2.20
C ARG A 16 5.06 -2.04 2.61
N PHE A 17 4.67 -1.20 3.57
CA PHE A 17 5.49 -0.14 4.16
C PHE A 17 5.41 -0.19 5.69
N GLY A 18 6.51 0.12 6.37
CA GLY A 18 6.53 0.29 7.82
C GLY A 18 6.53 -1.02 8.62
N PRO A 19 6.24 -0.94 9.94
CA PRO A 19 6.36 -2.05 10.86
C PRO A 19 5.32 -3.16 10.60
N ALA A 20 5.62 -4.38 11.05
CA ALA A 20 4.69 -5.51 10.97
C ALA A 20 3.58 -5.45 12.04
N THR A 21 3.69 -4.53 13.01
CA THR A 21 2.77 -4.35 14.13
C THR A 21 2.30 -2.89 14.20
N GLY A 22 1.13 -2.65 14.80
CA GLY A 22 0.55 -1.31 14.93
C GLY A 22 -0.51 -0.98 13.86
N PRO A 23 -0.95 0.28 13.76
CA PRO A 23 -2.00 0.69 12.84
C PRO A 23 -1.55 0.58 11.38
N VAL A 24 -2.46 0.17 10.51
CA VAL A 24 -2.23 0.00 9.07
C VAL A 24 -3.19 0.88 8.28
N VAL A 25 -2.66 1.66 7.34
CA VAL A 25 -3.44 2.36 6.30
C VAL A 25 -3.42 1.55 5.02
N ILE A 26 -4.59 1.27 4.47
CA ILE A 26 -4.75 0.66 3.15
C ILE A 26 -5.13 1.76 2.16
N ALA A 27 -4.34 1.94 1.11
CA ALA A 27 -4.65 2.87 0.02
C ALA A 27 -5.22 2.08 -1.17
N ALA A 28 -6.54 2.13 -1.36
CA ALA A 28 -7.19 1.61 -2.56
C ALA A 28 -7.24 2.72 -3.62
N LEU A 29 -6.51 2.56 -4.71
CA LEU A 29 -6.46 3.54 -5.78
C LEU A 29 -7.46 3.20 -6.88
N PRO A 30 -8.02 4.20 -7.59
CA PRO A 30 -8.80 3.92 -8.78
C PRO A 30 -7.92 3.27 -9.86
N LEU A 31 -8.57 2.57 -10.78
CA LEU A 31 -7.89 1.95 -11.90
C LEU A 31 -7.49 3.01 -12.93
N PHE A 32 -6.34 2.82 -13.58
CA PHE A 32 -5.84 3.67 -14.67
C PHE A 32 -5.62 5.14 -14.30
N GLU A 33 -4.98 5.36 -13.14
CA GLU A 33 -4.60 6.68 -12.66
C GLU A 33 -3.71 7.47 -13.63
N GLU A 34 -3.78 8.80 -13.51
CA GLU A 34 -3.09 9.84 -14.29
C GLU A 34 -1.57 9.58 -14.45
N ALA A 35 -1.19 8.71 -15.40
CA ALA A 35 0.18 8.29 -15.65
C ALA A 35 0.98 7.93 -14.37
N ASN A 36 0.36 7.19 -13.44
CA ASN A 36 0.95 6.82 -12.13
C ASN A 36 1.32 8.00 -11.20
N ARG A 37 0.87 9.23 -11.45
CA ARG A 37 1.12 10.38 -10.56
C ARG A 37 0.48 10.16 -9.18
N THR A 38 -0.78 9.73 -9.14
CA THR A 38 -1.47 9.39 -7.89
C THR A 38 -0.74 8.27 -7.14
N ARG A 39 -0.33 7.22 -7.85
CA ARG A 39 0.45 6.11 -7.27
C ARG A 39 1.75 6.62 -6.65
N THR A 40 2.46 7.50 -7.34
CA THR A 40 3.72 8.10 -6.84
C THR A 40 3.49 8.91 -5.56
N PHE A 41 2.46 9.77 -5.54
CA PHE A 41 2.08 10.55 -4.36
C PHE A 41 1.75 9.63 -3.17
N VAL A 42 0.90 8.63 -3.38
CA VAL A 42 0.46 7.71 -2.33
C VAL A 42 1.61 6.88 -1.78
N VAL A 43 2.48 6.35 -2.65
CA VAL A 43 3.68 5.63 -2.19
C VAL A 43 4.58 6.53 -1.33
N THR A 44 4.71 7.80 -1.70
CA THR A 44 5.47 8.78 -0.91
C THR A 44 4.83 9.00 0.47
N LEU A 45 3.50 9.19 0.51
CA LEU A 45 2.74 9.34 1.75
C LEU A 45 2.87 8.11 2.66
N LEU A 46 2.71 6.90 2.11
CA LEU A 46 2.80 5.66 2.89
C LEU A 46 4.20 5.44 3.47
N ARG A 47 5.26 5.89 2.77
CA ARG A 47 6.63 5.90 3.32
C ARG A 47 6.78 6.89 4.48
N ALA A 48 6.23 8.10 4.35
CA ALA A 48 6.26 9.10 5.43
C ALA A 48 5.46 8.66 6.67
N LEU A 49 4.37 7.92 6.47
CA LEU A 49 3.61 7.30 7.57
C LEU A 49 4.41 6.18 8.25
N ALA A 50 5.12 5.37 7.47
CA ALA A 50 5.99 4.32 7.99
C ALA A 50 7.09 4.85 8.91
N GLU A 51 7.70 6.00 8.56
CA GLU A 51 8.67 6.70 9.41
C GLU A 51 8.08 7.13 10.76
N ARG A 52 6.76 7.24 10.86
CA ARG A 52 6.00 7.60 12.07
C ARG A 52 5.38 6.38 12.76
N GLY A 53 5.78 5.17 12.38
CA GLY A 53 5.28 3.93 12.98
C GLY A 53 3.88 3.51 12.50
N ILE A 54 3.35 4.12 11.45
CA ILE A 54 2.06 3.76 10.83
C ILE A 54 2.37 2.94 9.58
N ALA A 55 1.97 1.67 9.57
CA ALA A 55 2.19 0.78 8.45
C ALA A 55 1.28 1.13 7.26
N GLY A 56 1.74 0.80 6.05
CA GLY A 56 1.03 1.05 4.80
C GLY A 56 0.88 -0.20 3.96
N ALA A 57 -0.27 -0.35 3.30
CA ALA A 57 -0.52 -1.36 2.28
C ALA A 57 -1.12 -0.70 1.03
N LEU A 58 -0.58 -1.07 -0.13
CA LEU A 58 -1.11 -0.67 -1.44
C LEU A 58 -1.31 -1.95 -2.26
N PRO A 59 -2.55 -2.50 -2.30
CA PRO A 59 -2.94 -3.54 -3.24
C PRO A 59 -2.66 -3.08 -4.68
N ASP A 60 -2.30 -4.02 -5.55
CA ASP A 60 -2.04 -3.70 -6.96
C ASP A 60 -3.33 -3.53 -7.77
#